data_AF-A0A662VFT6-F1
#
_entry.id   AF-A0A662VFT6-F1
#
_cell.length_a   1.000
_cell.length_b   1.000
_cell.length_c   1.000
_cell.angle_alpha   90.00
_cell.angle_beta   90.00
_cell.angle_gamma   90.00
#
_symmetry.space_group_name_H-M   'P 1'
#
loop_
_entity.id
_entity.type
_entity.pdbx_description
1 polymer ?
#
loop_
_entity_poly.entity_id
_entity_poly.type
_entity_poly.pdbx_seq_one_letter_code
_entity_poly.pdbx_strand_id
1 'polypeptide(L)'
;MILANHGLVIIKDLIYISKILAFVVGVSNIIWGSITVTIGIGSIGIAFGVIDLWLSYECHRALALLRLERIRELGDKLIVALILGFLFTWLSVGIILLLAYLKYRKLITRIR
;
A
#
# COMPACT_ATOMS: atom_id res chain seq x y z
N MET A 1 -7.06 -4.97 -26.84
CA MET A 1 -7.41 -3.82 -25.97
C MET A 1 -8.13 -4.23 -24.68
N ILE A 2 -9.10 -5.16 -24.72
CA ILE A 2 -9.87 -5.63 -23.54
C ILE A 2 -8.99 -6.24 -22.42
N LEU A 3 -7.92 -6.96 -22.75
CA LEU A 3 -7.01 -7.56 -21.76
C LEU A 3 -6.20 -6.54 -20.93
N ALA A 4 -5.87 -5.38 -21.50
CA ALA A 4 -5.15 -4.33 -20.78
C ALA A 4 -6.04 -3.67 -19.72
N ASN A 5 -7.34 -3.54 -20.05
CA ASN A 5 -8.34 -2.96 -19.15
C ASN A 5 -8.58 -3.84 -17.93
N HIS A 6 -8.68 -5.17 -18.10
CA HIS A 6 -8.77 -6.10 -16.97
C HIS A 6 -7.53 -6.08 -16.06
N GLY A 7 -6.33 -5.93 -16.64
CA GLY A 7 -5.10 -5.82 -15.85
C GLY A 7 -5.07 -4.58 -14.97
N LEU A 8 -5.50 -3.43 -15.51
CA LEU A 8 -5.59 -2.16 -14.79
C LEU A 8 -6.63 -2.19 -13.67
N VAL A 9 -7.80 -2.79 -13.91
CA VAL A 9 -8.84 -2.97 -12.88
C VAL A 9 -8.31 -3.76 -11.70
N ILE A 10 -7.58 -4.86 -11.96
CA ILE A 10 -7.04 -5.69 -10.89
C ILE A 10 -5.96 -4.96 -10.09
N ILE A 11 -5.06 -4.20 -10.76
CA ILE A 11 -4.06 -3.37 -10.05
C ILE A 11 -4.75 -2.34 -9.16
N LYS A 12 -5.79 -1.67 -9.69
CA LYS A 12 -6.58 -0.69 -8.92
C LYS A 12 -7.19 -1.32 -7.69
N ASP A 13 -7.82 -2.49 -7.81
CA ASP A 13 -8.44 -3.18 -6.68
C ASP A 13 -7.40 -3.61 -5.64
N LEU A 14 -6.25 -4.16 -6.06
CA LEU A 14 -5.19 -4.56 -5.11
C LEU A 14 -4.64 -3.35 -4.34
N ILE A 15 -4.38 -2.23 -5.02
CA ILE A 15 -3.90 -1.00 -4.37
C ILE A 15 -4.98 -0.46 -3.42
N TYR A 16 -6.24 -0.52 -3.83
CA TYR A 16 -7.36 -0.05 -3.01
C TYR A 16 -7.55 -0.89 -1.74
N ILE A 17 -7.48 -2.22 -1.87
CA ILE A 17 -7.52 -3.16 -0.75
C ILE A 17 -6.33 -2.92 0.19
N SER A 18 -5.11 -2.77 -0.36
CA SER A 18 -3.92 -2.48 0.43
C SER A 18 -4.04 -1.16 1.20
N LYS A 19 -4.60 -0.13 0.57
CA LYS A 19 -4.88 1.17 1.21
C LYS A 19 -5.80 1.03 2.42
N ILE A 20 -6.90 0.29 2.26
CA ILE A 20 -7.88 0.06 3.33
C ILE A 20 -7.27 -0.75 4.47
N LEU A 21 -6.55 -1.83 4.15
CA LEU A 21 -5.88 -2.65 5.15
C LEU A 21 -4.87 -1.83 5.95
N ALA A 22 -3.98 -1.10 5.28
CA ALA A 22 -3.00 -0.23 5.94
C ALA A 22 -3.69 0.82 6.83
N PHE A 23 -4.81 1.40 6.38
CA PHE A 23 -5.57 2.34 7.18
C PHE A 23 -6.18 1.70 8.43
N VAL A 24 -6.85 0.55 8.29
CA VAL A 24 -7.50 -0.15 9.41
C VAL A 24 -6.47 -0.64 10.42
N VAL A 25 -5.34 -1.20 9.95
CA VAL A 25 -4.24 -1.65 10.81
C VAL A 25 -3.59 -0.46 11.52
N GLY A 26 -3.32 0.63 10.80
CA GLY A 26 -2.70 1.83 11.38
C GLY A 26 -3.57 2.48 12.45
N VAL A 27 -4.87 2.64 12.19
CA VAL A 27 -5.82 3.16 13.20
C VAL A 27 -5.92 2.23 14.40
N SER A 28 -5.99 0.91 14.18
CA SER A 28 -6.01 -0.08 15.27
C SER A 28 -4.75 -0.01 16.13
N ASN A 29 -3.57 0.11 15.51
CA ASN A 29 -2.28 0.24 16.19
C ASN A 29 -2.19 1.54 16.99
N ILE A 30 -2.72 2.65 16.49
CA ILE A 30 -2.76 3.92 17.23
C ILE A 30 -3.69 3.83 18.45
N ILE A 31 -4.87 3.23 18.29
CA ILE A 31 -5.82 3.07 19.40
C ILE A 31 -5.19 2.17 20.48
N TRP A 32 -4.64 1.02 20.09
CA TRP A 32 -3.98 0.09 21.01
C TRP A 32 -2.73 0.71 21.65
N GLY A 33 -1.93 1.42 20.86
CA GLY A 33 -0.75 2.14 21.33
C GLY A 33 -1.11 3.26 22.33
N SER A 34 -2.23 3.94 22.12
CA SER A 34 -2.71 4.98 23.05
C SER A 34 -3.16 4.39 24.38
N ILE A 35 -3.82 3.23 24.39
CA ILE A 35 -4.23 2.52 25.61
C ILE A 35 -3.00 2.01 26.39
N THR A 36 -2.00 1.50 25.67
CA THR A 36 -0.78 0.91 26.25
C THR A 36 0.35 1.92 26.47
N VAL A 37 0.10 3.21 26.25
CA VAL A 37 1.11 4.27 26.46
C VAL A 37 1.52 4.37 27.93
N THR A 38 0.58 4.10 28.84
CA THR A 38 0.79 4.12 30.30
C THR A 38 1.83 3.11 30.78
N ILE A 39 2.03 2.01 30.03
CA ILE A 39 3.02 0.96 30.33
C ILE A 39 4.34 1.16 29.54
N GLY A 40 4.53 2.31 28.88
CA GLY A 40 5.77 2.68 28.18
C GLY A 40 5.99 2.01 26.82
N ILE A 41 5.19 1.01 26.47
CA ILE A 41 5.28 0.26 25.20
C ILE A 41 4.41 0.90 24.11
N GLY A 42 3.41 1.70 24.50
CA GLY A 42 2.45 2.29 23.56
C GLY A 42 3.05 3.24 22.53
N SER A 43 4.17 3.90 22.83
CA SER A 43 4.90 4.79 21.91
C SER A 43 5.33 4.08 20.63
N ILE A 44 5.72 2.80 20.74
CA ILE A 44 6.13 1.97 19.61
C ILE A 44 4.90 1.65 18.75
N GLY A 45 3.78 1.27 19.37
CA GLY A 45 2.52 1.00 18.66
C GLY A 45 1.98 2.23 17.91
N ILE A 46 2.09 3.42 18.50
CA ILE A 46 1.73 4.68 17.85
C ILE A 46 2.65 4.96 16.65
N ALA A 47 3.96 4.80 16.80
CA ALA A 47 4.91 4.99 15.70
C ALA A 47 4.63 4.04 14.53
N PHE A 48 4.40 2.75 14.79
CA PHE A 48 4.00 1.80 13.75
C PHE A 48 2.68 2.20 13.07
N GLY A 49 1.67 2.60 13.84
CA GLY A 49 0.40 3.03 13.27
C GLY A 49 0.48 4.31 12.42
N VAL A 50 1.40 5.24 12.74
CA VAL A 50 1.69 6.40 11.88
C VAL A 50 2.34 5.97 10.57
N ILE A 51 3.25 4.99 10.59
CA ILE A 51 3.87 4.46 9.38
C ILE A 51 2.83 3.75 8.49
N ASP A 52 1.90 3.00 9.09
CA ASP A 52 0.79 2.36 8.39
C ASP A 52 -0.14 3.39 7.71
N LEU A 53 -0.41 4.51 8.37
CA LEU A 53 -1.16 5.63 7.78
C LEU A 53 -0.40 6.26 6.61
N TRP A 54 0.92 6.42 6.73
CA TRP A 54 1.76 6.91 5.64
C TRP A 54 1.74 5.93 4.45
N LEU A 55 1.81 4.62 4.71
CA LEU A 55 1.67 3.60 3.68
C LEU A 55 0.31 3.72 2.96
N SER A 56 -0.77 3.95 3.70
CA SER A 56 -2.10 4.19 3.13
C SER A 56 -2.11 5.43 2.23
N TYR A 57 -1.46 6.52 2.64
CA TYR A 57 -1.30 7.72 1.83
C TYR A 57 -0.53 7.45 0.53
N GLU A 58 0.54 6.66 0.59
CA GLU A 58 1.33 6.31 -0.60
C GLU A 58 0.54 5.42 -1.57
N CYS A 59 -0.26 4.48 -1.05
CA CYS A 59 -1.21 3.70 -1.84
C CYS A 59 -2.26 4.59 -2.50
N HIS A 60 -2.75 5.63 -1.81
CA HIS A 60 -3.68 6.59 -2.37
C HIS A 60 -3.06 7.39 -3.53
N ARG A 61 -1.82 7.84 -3.38
CA ARG A 61 -1.06 8.50 -4.46
C ARG A 61 -0.86 7.57 -5.66
N ALA A 62 -0.50 6.31 -5.42
CA ALA A 62 -0.41 5.31 -6.49
C ALA A 62 -1.75 5.16 -7.23
N LEU A 63 -2.87 5.07 -6.50
CA LEU A 63 -4.20 4.99 -7.13
C LEU A 63 -4.53 6.24 -7.98
N ALA A 64 -4.12 7.43 -7.53
CA ALA A 64 -4.30 8.67 -8.28
C ALA A 64 -3.45 8.70 -9.57
N LEU A 65 -2.19 8.25 -9.51
CA LEU A 65 -1.32 8.13 -10.68
C LEU A 65 -1.83 7.11 -11.70
N LEU A 66 -2.42 6.01 -11.22
CA LEU A 66 -3.09 5.03 -12.08
C LEU A 66 -4.28 5.67 -12.83
N ARG A 67 -5.07 6.52 -12.15
CA ARG A 67 -6.19 7.25 -12.79
C ARG A 67 -5.73 8.28 -13.82
N LEU A 68 -4.53 8.85 -13.62
CA LEU A 68 -3.91 9.80 -14.56
C LEU A 68 -3.14 9.11 -15.69
N GLU A 69 -3.23 7.78 -15.79
CA GLU A 69 -2.47 6.94 -16.75
C GLU A 69 -0.95 7.18 -16.73
N ARG A 70 -0.40 7.73 -15.64
CA ARG A 70 1.05 7.89 -15.45
C ARG A 70 1.69 6.59 -14.97
N ILE A 71 1.71 5.61 -15.87
CA ILE A 71 2.18 4.24 -15.59
C ILE A 71 3.62 4.28 -15.07
N ARG A 72 4.51 5.10 -15.64
CA ARG A 72 5.93 5.16 -15.25
C ARG A 72 6.14 5.59 -13.79
N GLU A 73 5.46 6.64 -13.34
CA GLU A 73 5.55 7.17 -11.96
C GLU A 73 4.84 6.27 -10.94
N LEU A 74 3.83 5.52 -11.38
CA LEU A 74 3.14 4.53 -10.55
C LEU A 74 4.10 3.47 -10.02
N GLY A 75 5.01 2.98 -10.87
CA GLY A 75 5.98 1.94 -10.51
C GLY A 75 6.87 2.34 -9.33
N ASP A 76 7.42 3.56 -9.35
CA ASP A 76 8.28 4.06 -8.27
C ASP A 76 7.52 4.18 -6.96
N LYS A 77 6.29 4.70 -7.01
CA LYS A 77 5.43 4.84 -5.82
C LYS A 77 5.00 3.49 -5.25
N LEU A 78 4.74 2.51 -6.11
CA LEU A 78 4.40 1.17 -5.68
C LEU A 78 5.56 0.45 -5.00
N ILE A 79 6.81 0.67 -5.47
CA ILE A 79 8.02 0.11 -4.84
C ILE A 79 8.21 0.72 -3.45
N VAL A 80 8.02 2.04 -3.32
CA VAL A 80 8.13 2.72 -2.02
C VAL A 80 7.08 2.18 -1.05
N ALA A 81 5.82 2.07 -1.49
CA ALA A 81 4.76 1.48 -0.69
C ALA A 81 5.03 -0.01 -0.35
N LEU A 82 5.59 -0.77 -1.27
CA LEU A 82 5.99 -2.17 -1.04
C LEU A 82 7.05 -2.27 0.06
N ILE A 83 8.11 -1.47 -0.02
CA ILE A 83 9.20 -1.46 0.96
C ILE A 83 8.65 -1.05 2.33
N LEU A 84 7.85 0.01 2.40
CA LEU A 84 7.18 0.45 3.63
C LEU A 84 6.29 -0.65 4.22
N GLY A 85 5.46 -1.28 3.40
CA GLY A 85 4.54 -2.33 3.83
C GLY A 85 5.23 -3.63 4.24
N PHE A 86 6.43 -3.92 3.72
CA PHE A 86 7.18 -5.11 4.07
C PHE A 86 8.04 -4.93 5.33
N LEU A 87 8.61 -3.72 5.54
CA LEU A 87 9.44 -3.42 6.71
C LEU A 87 8.62 -3.06 7.96
N PHE A 88 7.50 -2.36 7.79
CA PHE A 88 6.83 -1.71 8.92
C PHE A 88 5.39 -2.17 9.15
N THR A 89 4.74 -2.76 8.16
CA THR A 89 3.37 -3.26 8.28
C THR A 89 3.36 -4.78 8.44
N TRP A 90 2.19 -5.34 8.73
CA TRP A 90 1.95 -6.77 8.63
C TRP A 90 2.31 -7.33 7.25
N LEU A 91 2.95 -8.52 7.26
CA LEU A 91 3.39 -9.27 6.08
C LEU A 91 2.28 -9.40 5.02
N SER A 92 1.02 -9.50 5.44
CA SER A 92 -0.15 -9.58 4.55
C SER A 92 -0.29 -8.36 3.63
N VAL A 93 -0.09 -7.15 4.14
CA VAL A 93 -0.18 -5.92 3.33
C VAL A 93 0.97 -5.86 2.33
N GLY A 94 2.18 -6.23 2.76
CA GLY A 94 3.34 -6.34 1.88
C GLY A 94 3.13 -7.33 0.71
N ILE A 95 2.53 -8.49 0.97
CA ILE A 95 2.24 -9.51 -0.07
C ILE A 95 1.24 -8.98 -1.10
N ILE A 96 0.19 -8.27 -0.68
CA ILE A 96 -0.81 -7.71 -1.61
C ILE A 96 -0.19 -6.62 -2.49
N LEU A 97 0.62 -5.74 -1.91
CA LEU A 97 1.41 -4.75 -2.65
C LEU A 97 2.40 -5.40 -3.63
N LEU A 98 3.00 -6.54 -3.26
CA LEU A 98 3.89 -7.30 -4.13
C LEU A 98 3.13 -7.84 -5.34
N LEU A 99 1.93 -8.39 -5.12
CA LEU A 99 1.06 -8.86 -6.20
C LEU A 99 0.65 -7.70 -7.13
N ALA A 100 0.34 -6.52 -6.57
CA ALA A 100 0.06 -5.32 -7.34
C ALA A 100 1.25 -4.92 -8.22
N TYR A 101 2.46 -4.96 -7.65
CA TYR A 101 3.71 -4.64 -8.35
C TYR A 101 4.07 -5.64 -9.45
N LEU A 102 3.94 -6.94 -9.19
CA LEU A 102 4.19 -7.97 -10.20
C LEU A 102 3.21 -7.83 -11.38
N LYS A 103 1.94 -7.51 -11.09
CA LYS A 103 0.92 -7.32 -12.13
C LYS A 103 1.19 -6.05 -12.94
N TYR A 104 1.61 -4.97 -12.29
CA TYR A 104 2.10 -3.76 -12.94
C TYR A 104 3.30 -4.04 -13.86
N ARG A 105 4.30 -4.80 -13.39
CA ARG A 105 5.48 -5.15 -14.18
C ARG A 105 5.13 -6.02 -15.39
N LYS A 106 4.18 -6.95 -15.27
CA LYS A 106 3.66 -7.71 -16.42
C LYS A 106 2.97 -6.81 -17.46
N LEU A 107 2.25 -5.78 -17.01
CA LEU A 107 1.60 -4.81 -17.89
C LEU A 107 2.63 -3.94 -18.64
N ILE A 108 3.61 -3.36 -17.95
CA ILE A 108 4.64 -2.53 -18.62
C ILE A 108 5.46 -3.33 -19.63
N THR A 109 5.78 -4.59 -19.30
CA THR A 109 6.57 -5.48 -20.18
C THR A 109 5.78 -5.93 -21.41
N ARG A 110 4.45 -5.86 -21.39
CA ARG A 110 3.58 -6.23 -22.51
C ARG A 110 3.23 -5.03 -23.41
N ILE A 111 3.33 -3.81 -22.87
CA ILE A 111 3.10 -2.56 -23.61
C ILE A 111 4.37 -2.13 -24.38
N ARG A 112 5.55 -2.46 -23.84
CA ARG A 112 6.85 -2.28 -24.51
C ARG A 112 7.12 -3.42 -25.49
#